data_AF-A0A5C8P9C2-F1
#
_entry.id   AF-A0A5C8P9C2-F1
#
_cell.length_a   1.000
_cell.length_b   1.000
_cell.length_c   1.000
_cell.angle_alpha   90.00
_cell.angle_beta   90.00
_cell.angle_gamma   90.00
#
_symmetry.space_group_name_H-M   'P 1'
#
loop_
_entity.id
_entity.type
_entity.pdbx_description
1 polymer ?
#
loop_
_entity_poly.entity_id
_entity_poly.type
_entity_poly.pdbx_seq_one_letter_code
_entity_poly.pdbx_strand_id
1 'polypeptide(L)'
;MRQLVLVASLAVALPAAAFAHHGWSSYDANTVLTLTAPVLESRYQNPHGELVLEDQGKRWLVVLAPPSRMQSRGLPREAIAVGKAVVVVGYPSRTTQGEMRAERITVDGKTVELR
;
A
#
# COMPACT_ATOMS: atom_id res chain seq x y z
N MET A 1 -1.78 -23.00 58.48
CA MET A 1 -0.82 -22.90 57.37
C MET A 1 -1.49 -22.15 56.22
N ARG A 2 -0.86 -21.08 55.74
CA ARG A 2 -1.43 -20.09 54.81
C ARG A 2 -1.08 -20.48 53.38
N GLN A 3 -2.02 -21.01 52.60
CA GLN A 3 -1.80 -21.32 51.19
C GLN A 3 -1.90 -20.05 50.34
N LEU A 4 -0.79 -19.71 49.68
CA LEU A 4 -0.68 -18.63 48.71
C LEU A 4 -1.35 -19.07 47.40
N VAL A 5 -2.33 -18.30 46.94
CA VAL A 5 -2.92 -18.44 45.61
C VAL A 5 -1.99 -17.72 44.62
N LEU A 6 -1.31 -18.47 43.74
CA LEU A 6 -0.64 -17.89 42.57
C LEU A 6 -1.69 -17.60 41.50
N VAL A 7 -1.97 -16.33 41.26
CA VAL A 7 -2.74 -15.89 40.09
C VAL A 7 -1.78 -15.81 38.90
N ALA A 8 -1.88 -16.77 38.00
CA ALA A 8 -1.16 -16.73 36.72
C ALA A 8 -1.90 -15.76 35.77
N SER A 9 -1.32 -14.58 35.58
CA SER A 9 -1.81 -13.57 34.63
C SER A 9 -1.59 -14.07 33.20
N LEU A 10 -2.65 -14.58 32.57
CA LEU A 10 -2.63 -14.95 31.15
C LEU A 10 -2.66 -13.67 30.31
N ALA A 11 -1.51 -13.26 29.77
CA ALA A 11 -1.42 -12.17 28.82
C ALA A 11 -2.13 -12.59 27.51
N VAL A 12 -3.34 -12.09 27.30
CA VAL A 12 -4.07 -12.24 26.03
C VAL A 12 -3.35 -11.43 24.96
N ALA A 13 -2.63 -12.10 24.08
CA ALA A 13 -2.10 -11.48 22.87
C ALA A 13 -3.28 -11.09 21.97
N LEU A 14 -3.54 -9.79 21.83
CA LEU A 14 -4.50 -9.28 20.86
C LEU A 14 -3.96 -9.58 19.45
N PRO A 15 -4.78 -10.18 18.55
CA PRO A 15 -4.36 -10.35 17.17
C PRO A 15 -4.21 -8.98 16.53
N ALA A 16 -3.01 -8.66 16.04
CA ALA A 16 -2.80 -7.56 15.12
C ALA A 16 -3.74 -7.77 13.92
N ALA A 17 -4.58 -6.79 13.61
CA ALA A 17 -5.50 -6.87 12.49
C ALA A 17 -4.71 -7.18 11.21
N ALA A 18 -4.81 -8.42 10.73
CA ALA A 18 -4.32 -8.78 9.42
C ALA A 18 -5.25 -8.11 8.42
N PHE A 19 -4.76 -7.09 7.71
CA PHE A 19 -5.42 -6.57 6.52
C PHE A 19 -5.62 -7.74 5.56
N ALA A 20 -6.87 -8.00 5.18
CA ALA A 20 -7.15 -9.03 4.20
C ALA A 20 -6.40 -8.69 2.89
N HIS A 21 -5.55 -9.59 2.41
CA HIS A 21 -4.95 -9.47 1.08
C HIS A 21 -6.06 -9.76 0.05
N HIS A 22 -6.78 -8.73 -0.38
CA HIS A 22 -7.77 -8.87 -1.44
C HIS A 22 -7.06 -9.13 -2.78
N GLY A 23 -7.54 -10.11 -3.54
CA GLY A 23 -7.02 -10.41 -4.88
C GLY A 23 -7.31 -9.28 -5.88
N TRP A 24 -6.62 -9.27 -7.02
CA TRP A 24 -6.72 -8.18 -8.02
C TRP A 24 -8.13 -8.00 -8.61
N SER A 25 -9.01 -8.99 -8.47
CA SER A 25 -10.44 -8.90 -8.85
C SER A 25 -11.26 -7.93 -7.99
N SER A 26 -10.74 -7.51 -6.83
CA SER A 26 -11.37 -6.49 -5.98
C SER A 26 -11.29 -5.07 -6.56
N TYR A 27 -10.53 -4.87 -7.64
CA TYR A 27 -10.38 -3.59 -8.32
C TYR A 27 -11.19 -3.55 -9.62
N ASP A 28 -11.67 -2.36 -10.00
CA ASP A 28 -12.42 -2.17 -11.23
C ASP A 28 -11.51 -1.91 -12.44
N ALA A 29 -11.16 -2.99 -13.15
CA ALA A 29 -10.29 -2.92 -14.33
C ALA A 29 -10.88 -2.13 -15.50
N ASN A 30 -12.19 -1.82 -15.48
CA ASN A 30 -12.85 -1.01 -16.51
C ASN A 30 -12.73 0.50 -16.25
N THR A 31 -12.31 0.91 -15.05
CA THR A 31 -12.16 2.31 -14.67
C THR A 31 -10.69 2.63 -14.48
N VAL A 32 -10.11 3.39 -15.41
CA VAL A 32 -8.71 3.83 -15.30
C VAL A 32 -8.65 5.14 -14.52
N LEU A 33 -7.85 5.15 -13.44
CA LEU A 33 -7.51 6.34 -12.68
C LEU A 33 -6.06 6.72 -12.90
N THR A 34 -5.80 8.02 -13.01
CA THR A 34 -4.45 8.59 -13.05
C THR A 34 -4.33 9.62 -11.93
N LEU A 35 -3.39 9.42 -11.01
CA LEU A 35 -3.07 10.36 -9.94
C LEU A 35 -1.71 11.00 -10.21
N THR A 36 -1.60 12.32 -10.06
CA THR A 36 -0.34 13.05 -10.18
C THR A 36 -0.11 13.87 -8.91
N ALA A 37 0.80 13.42 -8.06
CA ALA A 37 0.98 14.02 -6.74
C ALA A 37 2.37 13.70 -6.15
N PRO A 38 2.85 14.50 -5.19
CA PRO A 38 3.94 14.09 -4.33
C PRO A 38 3.52 12.95 -3.38
N VAL A 39 4.45 12.06 -3.06
CA VAL A 39 4.26 11.01 -2.06
C VAL A 39 4.15 11.61 -0.65
N LEU A 40 3.05 11.32 0.05
CA LEU A 40 2.84 11.74 1.44
C LEU A 40 3.32 10.69 2.45
N GLU A 41 3.06 9.41 2.17
CA GLU A 41 3.56 8.28 2.94
C GLU A 41 4.02 7.18 1.99
N SER A 42 5.04 6.42 2.40
CA SER A 42 5.58 5.31 1.62
C SER A 42 5.86 4.11 2.52
N ARG A 43 5.18 2.98 2.27
CA ARG A 43 5.45 1.70 2.92
C ARG A 43 5.98 0.73 1.87
N TYR A 44 7.29 0.57 1.82
CA TYR A 44 7.95 -0.38 0.92
C TYR A 44 8.19 -1.70 1.68
N GLN A 45 7.15 -2.51 1.83
CA GLN A 45 7.17 -3.75 2.62
C GLN A 45 6.35 -4.87 1.95
N ASN A 46 6.47 -6.11 2.43
CA ASN A 46 5.66 -7.22 1.94
C ASN A 46 4.28 -7.23 2.63
N PRO A 47 3.21 -7.72 1.97
CA PRO A 47 3.21 -8.32 0.62
C PRO A 47 3.24 -7.29 -0.53
N HIS A 48 2.85 -6.05 -0.28
CA HIS A 48 2.66 -5.01 -1.30
C HIS A 48 3.22 -3.70 -0.77
N GLY A 49 3.88 -2.95 -1.65
CA GLY A 49 4.17 -1.56 -1.35
C GLY A 49 2.89 -0.74 -1.28
N GLU A 50 2.90 0.35 -0.52
CA GLU A 50 1.80 1.31 -0.45
C GLU A 50 2.34 2.72 -0.55
N LEU A 51 1.58 3.59 -1.21
CA LEU A 51 1.76 5.05 -1.13
C LEU A 51 0.48 5.69 -0.64
N VAL A 52 0.61 6.79 0.07
CA VAL A 52 -0.49 7.73 0.29
C VAL A 52 -0.24 8.97 -0.55
N LEU A 53 -1.19 9.30 -1.42
CA LEU A 53 -1.17 10.46 -2.30
C LEU A 53 -2.38 11.35 -2.00
N GLU A 54 -2.30 12.63 -2.36
CA GLU A 54 -3.45 13.54 -2.40
C GLU A 54 -3.55 14.16 -3.79
N ASP A 55 -4.69 13.97 -4.43
CA ASP A 55 -4.99 14.48 -5.77
C ASP A 55 -6.39 15.10 -5.77
N GLN A 56 -6.51 16.32 -6.28
CA GLN A 56 -7.76 17.09 -6.33
C GLN A 56 -8.51 17.16 -4.98
N GLY A 57 -7.79 17.31 -3.88
CA GLY A 57 -8.36 17.38 -2.52
C GLY A 57 -8.87 16.04 -1.97
N LYS A 58 -8.59 14.93 -2.65
CA LYS A 58 -8.91 13.57 -2.20
C LYS A 58 -7.64 12.79 -1.89
N ARG A 59 -7.60 12.19 -0.71
CA ARG A 59 -6.53 11.28 -0.29
C ARG A 59 -6.75 9.88 -0.84
N TRP A 60 -5.68 9.28 -1.35
CA TRP A 60 -5.68 7.96 -1.95
C TRP A 60 -4.64 7.05 -1.31
N LEU A 61 -5.06 5.83 -0.94
CA LEU A 61 -4.16 4.71 -0.71
C LEU A 61 -3.90 4.01 -2.06
N VAL A 62 -2.64 3.99 -2.46
CA VAL A 62 -2.19 3.35 -3.69
C VAL A 62 -1.47 2.06 -3.34
N VAL A 63 -2.08 0.93 -3.66
CA VAL A 63 -1.50 -0.40 -3.50
C VAL A 63 -0.59 -0.71 -4.69
N LEU A 64 0.68 -0.98 -4.42
CA LEU A 64 1.72 -1.24 -5.41
C LEU A 64 2.00 -2.76 -5.56
N ALA A 65 3.00 -3.08 -6.37
CA ALA A 65 3.52 -4.44 -6.45
C ALA A 65 4.27 -4.87 -5.17
N PRO A 66 4.57 -6.18 -5.01
CA PRO A 66 5.53 -6.62 -4.00
C PRO A 66 6.91 -5.97 -4.19
N PRO A 67 7.63 -5.64 -3.09
CA PRO A 67 8.97 -5.05 -3.15
C PRO A 67 9.95 -5.73 -4.08
N SER A 68 9.95 -7.08 -4.15
CA SER A 68 10.83 -7.83 -5.03
C SER A 68 10.60 -7.53 -6.51
N ARG A 69 9.33 -7.34 -6.93
CA ARG A 69 8.97 -6.95 -8.30
C ARG A 69 9.32 -5.49 -8.58
N MET A 70 9.06 -4.60 -7.63
CA MET A 70 9.42 -3.19 -7.76
C MET A 70 10.94 -3.04 -7.94
N GLN A 71 11.71 -3.70 -7.08
CA GLN A 71 13.17 -3.72 -7.14
C GLN A 71 13.67 -4.27 -8.48
N SER A 72 13.17 -5.42 -8.92
CA SER A 72 13.63 -6.07 -10.17
C SER A 72 13.29 -5.27 -11.42
N ARG A 73 12.25 -4.42 -11.37
CA ARG A 73 11.87 -3.52 -12.46
C ARG A 73 12.48 -2.11 -12.31
N GLY A 74 13.35 -1.93 -11.32
CA GLY A 74 14.10 -0.69 -11.12
C GLY A 74 13.26 0.45 -10.54
N LEU A 75 12.39 0.13 -9.60
CA LEU A 75 11.70 1.05 -8.69
C LEU A 75 12.13 0.74 -7.24
N PRO A 76 13.33 1.17 -6.82
CA PRO A 76 13.80 0.94 -5.46
C PRO A 76 13.08 1.88 -4.46
N ARG A 77 13.21 1.62 -3.15
CA ARG A 77 12.53 2.37 -2.08
C ARG A 77 12.70 3.89 -2.21
N GLU A 78 13.91 4.34 -2.48
CA GLU A 78 14.30 5.75 -2.59
C GLU A 78 13.64 6.47 -3.76
N ALA A 79 13.25 5.74 -4.81
CA ALA A 79 12.55 6.32 -5.95
C ALA A 79 11.13 6.76 -5.56
N ILE A 80 10.51 6.14 -4.55
CA ILE A 80 9.16 6.45 -4.09
C ILE A 80 9.14 6.92 -2.63
N ALA A 81 10.21 7.56 -2.19
CA ALA A 81 10.28 8.19 -0.89
C ALA A 81 9.31 9.38 -0.78
N VAL A 82 8.99 9.78 0.46
CA VAL A 82 8.16 10.95 0.74
C VAL A 82 8.70 12.18 0.01
N GLY A 83 7.81 12.95 -0.61
CA GLY A 83 8.13 14.14 -1.39
C GLY A 83 8.44 13.89 -2.87
N LYS A 84 8.67 12.64 -3.31
CA LYS A 84 8.85 12.33 -4.73
C LYS A 84 7.56 12.59 -5.51
N ALA A 85 7.66 13.34 -6.60
CA ALA A 85 6.56 13.52 -7.53
C ALA A 85 6.38 12.26 -8.37
N VAL A 86 5.16 11.72 -8.39
CA VAL A 86 4.84 10.50 -9.12
C VAL A 86 3.57 10.68 -9.95
N VAL A 87 3.51 9.96 -11.06
CA VAL A 87 2.27 9.72 -11.81
C VAL A 87 1.93 8.26 -11.66
N VAL A 88 0.76 7.94 -11.10
CA VAL A 88 0.31 6.57 -10.92
C VAL A 88 -0.92 6.34 -11.79
N VAL A 89 -0.88 5.29 -12.61
CA VAL A 89 -2.05 4.80 -13.35
C VAL A 89 -2.49 3.48 -12.74
N GLY A 90 -3.79 3.32 -12.53
CA GLY A 90 -4.33 2.12 -11.92
C GLY A 90 -5.85 2.07 -11.90
N TYR A 91 -6.38 1.28 -10.97
CA TYR A 91 -7.79 0.91 -10.92
C TYR A 91 -8.34 1.10 -9.51
N PRO A 92 -9.51 1.76 -9.34
CA PRO A 92 -10.10 1.95 -8.02
C PRO A 92 -10.56 0.61 -7.42
N SER A 93 -10.52 0.53 -6.09
CA SER A 93 -11.17 -0.57 -5.38
C SER A 93 -12.69 -0.52 -5.57
N ARG A 94 -13.32 -1.69 -5.72
CA ARG A 94 -14.78 -1.84 -5.80
C ARG A 94 -15.44 -1.69 -4.42
N THR A 95 -14.68 -1.83 -3.35
CA THR A 95 -15.19 -1.93 -1.97
C THR A 95 -14.60 -0.90 -1.02
N THR A 96 -13.38 -0.41 -1.27
CA THR A 96 -12.67 0.52 -0.39
C THR A 96 -12.58 1.89 -1.03
N GLN A 97 -13.36 2.85 -0.51
CA GLN A 97 -13.32 4.22 -1.02
C GLN A 97 -11.93 4.84 -0.79
N GLY A 98 -11.38 5.47 -1.82
CA GLY A 98 -10.07 6.12 -1.72
C GLY A 98 -8.89 5.14 -1.81
N GLU A 99 -9.13 3.90 -2.22
CA GLU A 99 -8.06 2.94 -2.54
C GLU A 99 -8.00 2.70 -4.05
N MET A 100 -6.79 2.52 -4.58
CA MET A 100 -6.56 2.01 -5.92
C MET A 100 -5.38 1.06 -5.96
N ARG A 101 -5.42 0.11 -6.90
CA ARG A 101 -4.25 -0.69 -7.27
C ARG A 101 -3.51 -0.02 -8.42
N ALA A 102 -2.21 0.14 -8.28
CA ALA A 102 -1.36 0.63 -9.36
C ALA A 102 -1.12 -0.45 -10.44
N GLU A 103 -1.28 -0.04 -11.69
CA GLU A 103 -0.85 -0.79 -12.87
C GLU A 103 0.59 -0.41 -13.23
N ARG A 104 0.91 0.89 -13.20
CA ARG A 104 2.25 1.43 -13.43
C ARG A 104 2.45 2.74 -12.68
N ILE A 105 3.71 3.10 -12.48
CA ILE A 105 4.13 4.34 -11.84
C ILE A 105 5.24 4.98 -12.65
N THR A 106 5.16 6.30 -12.83
CA THR A 106 6.22 7.12 -13.44
C THR A 106 6.85 7.99 -12.36
N VAL A 107 8.17 7.94 -12.27
CA VAL A 107 8.99 8.76 -11.38
C VAL A 107 10.24 9.21 -12.13
N ASP A 108 10.63 10.48 -11.98
CA ASP A 108 11.83 11.04 -12.61
C ASP A 108 11.90 10.74 -14.13
N GLY A 109 10.74 10.77 -14.80
CA GLY A 109 10.60 10.48 -16.24
C GLY A 109 10.62 9.01 -16.64
N LYS A 110 10.82 8.08 -15.69
CA LYS A 110 10.85 6.63 -15.92
C LYS A 110 9.54 5.97 -15.48
N THR A 111 8.90 5.26 -16.40
CA THR A 111 7.72 4.42 -16.11
C THR A 111 8.14 3.00 -15.73
N VAL A 112 7.53 2.47 -14.68
CA VAL A 112 7.71 1.11 -14.17
C VAL A 112 6.35 0.42 -14.13
N GLU A 113 6.21 -0.67 -14.88
CA GLU A 113 5.03 -1.53 -14.83
C GLU A 113 5.01 -2.33 -13.52
N LEU A 114 3.85 -2.42 -12.86
CA LEU A 114 3.69 -3.05 -11.54
C LEU A 114 2.84 -4.32 -11.58
N ARG A 115 2.07 -4.55 -12.64
CA ARG A 115 1.30 -5.80 -12.84
C ARG A 115 2.19 -7.03 -13.05
#